data_AF-A0A4P7PNK2-F1
#
_entry.id   AF-A0A4P7PNK2-F1
#
_cell.length_a   1.000
_cell.length_b   1.000
_cell.length_c   1.000
_cell.angle_alpha   90.00
_cell.angle_beta   90.00
_cell.angle_gamma   90.00
#
_symmetry.space_group_name_H-M   'P 1'
#
loop_
_entity.id
_entity.type
_entity.pdbx_description
1 polymer ?
#
loop_
_entity_poly.entity_id
_entity_poly.type
_entity_poly.pdbx_seq_one_letter_code
_entity_poly.pdbx_strand_id
1 'polypeptide(L)'
;MRSPLFLSALAASLVSLSACAGQETVAPPAPTQAVFVGHPVSLIDVQGRCTLVKPDQSHLTLDMEWPCQFSLGPDKQLRVETFNQVPIFLVERSEHMPAPSRDCLTKIQAVRLVKKTLEVSDVSQFASCGPGQWDQKMYTALFRW
;
A
#
# COMPACT_ATOMS: atom_id res chain seq x y z
N MET A 1 1.25 66.03 45.61
CA MET A 1 0.86 65.94 44.17
C MET A 1 1.88 65.00 43.52
N ARG A 2 1.55 63.73 43.22
CA ARG A 2 1.02 63.22 41.92
C ARG A 2 1.88 63.73 40.74
N SER A 3 2.49 62.94 39.86
CA SER A 3 2.21 61.58 39.36
C SER A 3 3.44 61.02 38.59
N PRO A 4 3.43 59.74 38.18
CA PRO A 4 4.61 58.96 37.78
C PRO A 4 4.88 58.97 36.26
N LEU A 5 6.12 58.72 35.88
CA LEU A 5 6.50 58.41 34.50
C LEU A 5 6.39 56.89 34.26
N PHE A 6 5.33 56.51 33.55
CA PHE A 6 5.20 55.23 32.87
C PHE A 6 6.09 55.25 31.61
N LEU A 7 6.97 54.26 31.46
CA LEU A 7 7.54 53.90 30.17
C LEU A 7 7.46 52.38 30.03
N SER A 8 6.34 51.95 29.43
CA SER A 8 6.18 50.64 28.83
C SER A 8 7.07 50.56 27.59
N ALA A 9 7.95 49.56 27.51
CA ALA A 9 8.66 49.24 26.27
C ALA A 9 8.65 47.71 26.07
N LEU A 10 7.70 47.31 25.22
CA LEU A 10 7.53 46.11 24.41
C LEU A 10 8.45 44.90 24.70
N ALA A 11 7.85 43.85 25.29
CA ALA A 11 8.33 42.49 25.13
C ALA A 11 8.02 42.01 23.71
N ALA A 12 9.02 41.98 22.83
CA ALA A 12 8.91 41.33 21.53
C ALA A 12 8.92 39.80 21.74
N SER A 13 7.75 39.19 21.78
CA SER A 13 7.58 37.74 21.77
C SER A 13 8.04 37.22 20.42
N LEU A 14 9.24 36.62 20.37
CA LEU A 14 9.70 35.81 19.25
C LEU A 14 8.79 34.58 19.14
N VAL A 15 7.75 34.68 18.31
CA VAL A 15 6.93 33.53 17.92
C VAL A 15 7.78 32.72 16.95
N SER A 16 8.57 31.79 17.47
CA SER A 16 9.27 30.78 16.69
C SER A 16 8.21 29.91 16.01
N LEU A 17 7.96 30.16 14.73
CA LEU A 17 7.21 29.24 13.87
C LEU A 17 8.08 28.01 13.67
N SER A 18 7.88 26.99 14.51
CA SER A 18 8.39 25.65 14.26
C SER A 18 7.75 25.15 12.96
N ALA A 19 8.47 25.29 11.85
CA ALA A 19 8.11 24.59 10.63
C ALA A 19 8.23 23.10 10.93
N CYS A 20 7.10 22.42 11.12
CA CYS A 20 7.04 20.97 11.19
C CYS A 20 7.43 20.45 9.79
N ALA A 21 8.73 20.30 9.53
CA ALA A 21 9.21 19.39 8.51
C ALA A 21 8.67 18.01 8.92
N GLY A 22 7.66 17.52 8.19
CA GLY A 22 7.04 16.23 8.49
C GLY A 22 8.12 15.17 8.51
N GLN A 23 8.48 14.71 9.71
CA GLN A 23 9.28 13.51 9.85
C GLN A 23 8.47 12.40 9.21
N GLU A 24 8.96 11.90 8.07
CA GLU A 24 8.50 10.67 7.43
C GLU A 24 8.60 9.58 8.49
N THR A 25 7.49 9.33 9.17
CA THR A 25 7.38 8.28 10.15
C THR A 25 7.41 7.00 9.32
N VAL A 26 8.56 6.34 9.29
CA VAL A 26 8.74 5.08 8.56
C VAL A 26 7.71 4.09 9.11
N ALA A 27 6.66 3.87 8.33
CA ALA A 27 5.65 2.89 8.68
C ALA A 27 6.32 1.50 8.77
N PRO A 28 5.94 0.66 9.74
CA PRO A 28 6.43 -0.70 9.80
C PRO A 28 6.16 -1.43 8.47
N PRO A 29 7.08 -2.29 8.01
CA PRO A 29 6.92 -2.97 6.73
C PRO A 29 5.64 -3.79 6.72
N ALA A 30 4.89 -3.68 5.64
CA ALA A 30 3.65 -4.41 5.45
C ALA A 30 3.90 -5.93 5.48
N PRO A 31 2.92 -6.74 5.95
CA PRO A 31 3.08 -8.18 5.99
C PRO A 31 3.21 -8.74 4.58
N THR A 32 4.24 -9.56 4.40
CA THR A 32 4.56 -10.24 3.14
C THR A 32 4.25 -11.73 3.21
N GLN A 33 3.60 -12.19 4.27
CA GLN A 33 3.11 -13.55 4.44
C GLN A 33 1.59 -13.53 4.62
N ALA A 34 0.92 -14.53 4.05
CA ALA A 34 -0.52 -14.67 4.10
C ALA A 34 -0.94 -16.13 3.97
N VAL A 35 -2.22 -16.40 4.22
CA VAL A 35 -2.85 -17.69 3.94
C VAL A 35 -3.90 -17.49 2.85
N PHE A 36 -3.76 -18.21 1.74
CA PHE A 36 -4.71 -18.22 0.62
C PHE A 36 -5.34 -19.60 0.48
N VAL A 37 -6.66 -19.68 0.66
CA VAL A 37 -7.44 -20.95 0.58
C VAL A 37 -6.82 -22.07 1.42
N GLY A 38 -6.40 -21.74 2.65
CA GLY A 38 -5.78 -22.67 3.60
C GLY A 38 -4.30 -22.97 3.37
N HIS A 39 -3.65 -22.38 2.37
CA HIS A 39 -2.25 -22.61 2.06
C HIS A 39 -1.41 -21.35 2.30
N PRO A 40 -0.18 -21.49 2.85
CA PRO A 40 0.70 -20.35 3.02
C PRO A 40 1.19 -19.82 1.66
N VAL A 41 1.21 -18.50 1.54
CA VAL A 41 1.82 -17.78 0.42
C VAL A 41 2.65 -16.61 0.96
N SER A 42 3.69 -16.21 0.23
CA SER A 42 4.48 -15.04 0.60
C SER A 42 4.93 -14.22 -0.61
N LEU A 43 5.29 -12.96 -0.36
CA LEU A 43 5.89 -12.06 -1.32
C LEU A 43 7.36 -11.88 -0.97
N ILE A 44 8.22 -12.02 -1.97
CA ILE A 44 9.66 -11.82 -1.84
C ILE A 44 10.18 -10.90 -2.94
N ASP A 45 11.35 -10.32 -2.70
CA ASP A 45 12.12 -9.61 -3.70
C ASP A 45 12.95 -10.62 -4.51
N VAL A 46 12.69 -10.67 -5.82
CA VAL A 46 13.57 -11.33 -6.79
C VAL A 46 13.99 -10.28 -7.80
N GLN A 47 15.23 -9.82 -7.70
CA GLN A 47 15.85 -8.86 -8.63
C GLN A 47 15.07 -7.52 -8.74
N GLY A 48 14.56 -7.00 -7.62
CA GLY A 48 13.80 -5.75 -7.55
C GLY A 48 12.33 -5.91 -7.95
N ARG A 49 11.84 -7.13 -8.17
CA ARG A 49 10.47 -7.42 -8.56
C ARG A 49 9.75 -8.23 -7.52
N CYS A 50 8.46 -7.92 -7.37
CA CYS A 50 7.59 -8.70 -6.52
C CYS A 50 7.36 -10.09 -7.10
N THR A 51 7.63 -11.10 -6.28
CA THR A 51 7.43 -12.50 -6.63
C THR A 51 6.63 -13.18 -5.54
N LEU A 52 5.54 -13.82 -5.92
CA LEU A 52 4.75 -14.67 -5.04
C LEU A 52 5.42 -16.05 -4.94
N VAL A 53 5.69 -16.49 -3.72
CA VAL A 53 6.08 -17.87 -3.40
C VAL A 53 4.82 -18.68 -3.17
N LYS A 54 4.65 -19.72 -3.97
CA LYS A 54 3.51 -20.64 -3.88
C LYS A 54 3.73 -21.69 -2.78
N PRO A 55 2.70 -22.45 -2.39
CA PRO A 55 2.83 -23.50 -1.37
C PRO A 55 3.87 -24.57 -1.72
N ASP A 56 4.02 -24.87 -3.01
CA ASP A 56 5.01 -25.82 -3.56
C ASP A 56 6.42 -25.22 -3.71
N GLN A 57 6.67 -24.03 -3.16
CA GLN A 57 7.91 -23.25 -3.30
C GLN A 57 8.23 -22.78 -4.71
N SER A 58 7.36 -23.04 -5.70
CA SER A 58 7.53 -22.43 -7.02
C SER A 58 7.22 -20.94 -6.96
N HIS A 59 7.83 -20.19 -7.87
CA HIS A 59 7.73 -18.73 -7.91
C HIS A 59 6.74 -18.28 -8.99
N LEU A 60 6.04 -17.17 -8.73
CA LEU A 60 5.18 -16.48 -9.67
C LEU A 60 5.50 -14.99 -9.62
N THR A 61 6.25 -14.52 -10.61
CA THR A 61 6.64 -13.10 -10.71
C THR A 61 5.44 -12.24 -11.08
N LEU A 62 5.30 -11.11 -10.40
CA LEU A 62 4.28 -10.10 -10.63
C LEU A 62 4.87 -8.95 -11.45
N ASP A 63 4.02 -8.23 -12.18
CA ASP A 63 4.37 -7.06 -12.99
C ASP A 63 4.40 -5.76 -12.18
N MET A 64 5.12 -5.81 -11.06
CA MET A 64 5.38 -4.66 -10.21
C MET A 64 6.72 -4.79 -9.50
N GLU A 65 7.30 -3.64 -9.17
CA GLU A 65 8.54 -3.51 -8.43
C GLU A 65 8.35 -3.93 -6.97
N TRP A 66 9.44 -4.29 -6.30
CA TRP A 66 9.50 -4.36 -4.84
C TRP A 66 9.66 -2.94 -4.25
N PRO A 67 9.17 -2.64 -3.03
CA PRO A 67 8.32 -3.47 -2.17
C PRO A 67 6.85 -3.46 -2.60
N CYS A 68 6.19 -4.59 -2.44
CA CYS A 68 4.74 -4.74 -2.54
C CYS A 68 4.19 -5.46 -1.32
N GLN A 69 2.87 -5.43 -1.18
CA GLN A 69 2.15 -5.99 -0.06
C GLN A 69 0.86 -6.66 -0.54
N PHE A 70 0.34 -7.58 0.28
CA PHE A 70 -1.01 -8.08 0.07
C PHE A 70 -2.04 -7.01 0.40
N SER A 71 -3.13 -6.96 -0.36
CA SER A 71 -4.31 -6.23 0.06
C SER A 71 -4.97 -6.98 1.22
N LEU A 72 -5.16 -6.27 2.34
CA LEU A 72 -5.67 -6.85 3.58
C LEU A 72 -7.11 -6.44 3.85
N GLY A 73 -7.85 -7.35 4.48
CA GLY A 73 -9.16 -7.09 5.03
C GLY A 73 -9.11 -6.25 6.31
N PRO A 74 -10.29 -5.87 6.86
CA PRO A 74 -10.39 -5.19 8.14
C PRO A 74 -9.76 -5.97 9.31
N ASP A 75 -9.73 -7.30 9.21
CA ASP A 75 -9.13 -8.25 10.16
C ASP A 75 -7.59 -8.36 10.03
N LYS A 76 -6.99 -7.57 9.12
CA LYS A 76 -5.56 -7.59 8.78
C LYS A 76 -5.08 -8.94 8.20
N GLN A 77 -6.00 -9.77 7.74
CA GLN A 77 -5.69 -10.97 6.98
C GLN A 77 -5.77 -10.69 5.48
N LEU A 78 -5.27 -11.63 4.67
CA LEU A 78 -5.39 -11.56 3.21
C LEU A 78 -6.85 -11.40 2.81
N ARG A 79 -7.17 -10.30 2.12
CA ARG A 79 -8.51 -10.14 1.55
C ARG A 79 -8.65 -11.06 0.34
N VAL A 80 -9.64 -11.94 0.41
CA VAL A 80 -9.99 -12.85 -0.67
C VAL A 80 -11.39 -12.52 -1.15
N GLU A 81 -11.50 -12.18 -2.43
CA GLU A 81 -12.76 -12.04 -3.15
C GLU A 81 -13.06 -13.34 -3.91
N THR A 82 -14.33 -13.70 -4.05
CA THR A 82 -14.75 -14.85 -4.87
C THR A 82 -15.66 -14.38 -5.99
N PHE A 83 -15.32 -14.74 -7.23
CA PHE A 83 -16.13 -14.43 -8.41
C PHE A 83 -16.17 -15.66 -9.33
N ASN A 84 -17.36 -16.03 -9.82
CA ASN A 84 -17.56 -17.25 -10.59
C ASN A 84 -16.95 -18.50 -9.93
N GLN A 85 -17.09 -18.62 -8.60
CA GLN A 85 -16.52 -19.70 -7.77
C GLN A 85 -14.98 -19.77 -7.77
N VAL A 86 -14.29 -18.76 -8.30
CA VAL A 86 -12.84 -18.64 -8.30
C VAL A 86 -12.43 -17.68 -7.17
N PRO A 87 -11.60 -18.11 -6.20
CA PRO A 87 -11.06 -17.22 -5.18
C PRO A 87 -9.89 -16.41 -5.76
N ILE A 88 -9.82 -15.14 -5.35
CA ILE A 88 -8.91 -14.14 -5.89
C ILE A 88 -8.38 -13.29 -4.74
N PHE A 89 -7.08 -13.01 -4.73
CA PHE A 89 -6.50 -11.98 -3.87
C PHE A 89 -5.78 -10.93 -4.71
N LEU A 90 -5.39 -9.82 -4.06
CA LEU A 90 -4.72 -8.71 -4.72
C LEU A 90 -3.37 -8.41 -4.07
N VAL A 91 -2.39 -8.08 -4.89
CA VAL A 91 -1.09 -7.54 -4.48
C VAL A 91 -1.00 -6.10 -4.97
N GLU A 92 -0.47 -5.21 -4.13
CA GLU A 92 -0.35 -3.79 -4.42
C GLU A 92 1.02 -3.23 -4.06
N ARG A 93 1.44 -2.21 -4.80
CA ARG A 93 2.57 -1.34 -4.49
C ARG A 93 2.15 0.10 -4.73
N SER A 94 2.51 0.98 -3.80
CA SER A 94 2.29 2.43 -3.92
C SER A 94 3.59 3.18 -3.70
N GLU A 95 3.86 4.16 -4.55
CA GLU A 95 5.02 5.04 -4.44
C GLU A 95 4.58 6.49 -4.57
N HIS A 96 5.05 7.37 -3.68
CA HIS A 96 4.71 8.79 -3.74
C HIS A 96 5.17 9.39 -5.07
N MET A 97 4.28 10.16 -5.69
CA MET A 97 4.65 10.94 -6.87
C MET A 97 5.55 12.12 -6.45
N PRO A 98 6.40 12.63 -7.36
CA PRO A 98 7.23 13.79 -7.08
C PRO A 98 6.42 15.02 -6.65
N ALA A 99 7.01 15.86 -5.79
CA ALA A 99 6.44 17.15 -5.42
C ALA A 99 6.12 18.00 -6.66
N PRO A 100 5.03 18.78 -6.65
CA PRO A 100 4.18 19.12 -5.50
C PRO A 100 3.01 18.14 -5.27
N SER A 101 2.97 16.99 -5.97
CA SER A 101 1.90 16.02 -5.81
C SER A 101 1.87 15.45 -4.40
N ARG A 102 0.66 15.14 -3.91
CA ARG A 102 0.44 14.36 -2.70
C ARG A 102 -0.08 12.96 -3.00
N ASP A 103 -0.27 12.65 -4.28
CA ASP A 103 -0.75 11.35 -4.73
C ASP A 103 0.40 10.35 -4.80
N CYS A 104 0.03 9.08 -4.91
CA CYS A 104 0.96 8.00 -5.17
C CYS A 104 0.64 7.38 -6.52
N LEU A 105 1.66 6.88 -7.21
CA LEU A 105 1.49 5.94 -8.29
C LEU A 105 1.33 4.55 -7.68
N THR A 106 0.14 3.97 -7.81
CA THR A 106 -0.16 2.63 -7.33
C THR A 106 -0.25 1.66 -8.50
N LYS A 107 0.39 0.51 -8.35
CA LYS A 107 0.20 -0.67 -9.19
C LYS A 107 -0.50 -1.74 -8.38
N ILE A 108 -1.47 -2.40 -8.99
CA ILE A 108 -2.11 -3.59 -8.43
C ILE A 108 -2.11 -4.73 -9.45
N GLN A 109 -2.09 -5.94 -8.95
CA GLN A 109 -2.26 -7.14 -9.76
C GLN A 109 -2.97 -8.21 -8.93
N ALA A 110 -4.00 -8.81 -9.52
CA ALA A 110 -4.79 -9.85 -8.89
C ALA A 110 -4.22 -11.23 -9.21
N VAL A 111 -4.43 -12.18 -8.29
CA VAL A 111 -4.04 -13.57 -8.45
C VAL A 111 -5.24 -14.44 -8.15
N ARG A 112 -5.59 -15.33 -9.09
CA ARG A 112 -6.74 -16.23 -8.98
C ARG A 112 -6.32 -17.69 -8.93
N LEU A 113 -7.11 -18.54 -8.28
CA LEU A 113 -6.91 -19.99 -8.28
C LEU A 113 -7.87 -20.69 -9.24
N VAL A 114 -7.36 -21.14 -10.40
CA VAL A 114 -8.14 -21.85 -11.41
C VAL A 114 -7.53 -23.23 -11.62
N LYS A 115 -8.34 -24.30 -11.51
CA LYS A 115 -7.89 -25.69 -11.70
C LYS A 115 -6.60 -26.02 -10.93
N LYS A 116 -6.51 -25.56 -9.66
CA LYS A 116 -5.36 -25.71 -8.76
C LYS A 116 -4.08 -24.95 -9.17
N THR A 117 -4.18 -24.07 -10.15
CA THR A 117 -3.06 -23.23 -10.61
C THR A 117 -3.33 -21.78 -10.24
N LEU A 118 -2.28 -21.08 -9.78
CA LEU A 118 -2.33 -19.63 -9.59
C LEU A 118 -2.05 -18.93 -10.90
N GLU A 119 -2.96 -18.05 -11.31
CA GLU A 119 -2.86 -17.22 -12.50
C GLU A 119 -2.87 -15.75 -12.10
N VAL A 120 -2.04 -14.95 -12.75
CA VAL A 120 -1.91 -13.51 -12.52
C VAL A 120 -2.74 -12.75 -13.54
N SER A 121 -3.36 -11.65 -13.11
CA SER A 121 -4.11 -10.73 -13.97
C SER A 121 -3.20 -9.81 -14.78
N ASP A 122 -3.79 -9.00 -15.66
CA ASP A 122 -3.09 -7.81 -16.16
C ASP A 122 -2.79 -6.84 -14.98
N VAL A 123 -1.71 -6.07 -15.08
CA VAL A 123 -1.40 -5.01 -14.10
C VAL A 123 -2.29 -3.79 -14.32
N SER A 124 -2.81 -3.21 -13.25
CA SER A 124 -3.50 -1.92 -13.26
C SER A 124 -2.67 -0.87 -12.53
N GLN A 125 -2.60 0.33 -13.10
CA GLN A 125 -1.83 1.45 -12.55
C GLN A 125 -2.68 2.73 -12.51
N PHE A 126 -2.67 3.44 -11.39
CA PHE A 126 -3.47 4.65 -11.19
C PHE A 126 -2.88 5.56 -10.10
N ALA A 127 -3.34 6.82 -10.08
CA ALA A 127 -2.91 7.85 -9.13
C ALA A 127 -3.79 7.80 -7.87
N SER A 128 -3.37 7.04 -6.87
CA SER A 128 -3.97 6.96 -5.53
C SER A 128 -2.95 6.33 -4.59
N CYS A 129 -2.97 6.67 -3.30
CA CYS A 129 -2.13 6.01 -2.31
C CYS A 129 -2.80 4.75 -1.73
N GLY A 130 -2.00 3.70 -1.52
CA GLY A 130 -2.38 2.50 -0.79
C GLY A 130 -1.64 2.38 0.57
N PRO A 131 -1.84 1.28 1.32
CA PRO A 131 -2.75 0.19 1.02
C PRO A 131 -4.22 0.64 0.99
N GLY A 132 -4.94 0.30 -0.07
CA GLY A 132 -6.32 0.75 -0.29
C GLY A 132 -7.36 -0.31 0.06
N GLN A 133 -8.55 0.16 0.45
CA GLN A 133 -9.75 -0.68 0.50
C GLN A 133 -10.41 -0.65 -0.88
N TRP A 134 -9.85 -1.45 -1.80
CA TRP A 134 -10.29 -1.46 -3.19
C TRP A 134 -11.67 -2.10 -3.35
N ASP A 135 -12.43 -1.62 -4.33
CA ASP A 135 -13.70 -2.27 -4.67
C ASP A 135 -13.44 -3.64 -5.33
N GLN A 136 -14.46 -4.50 -5.33
CA GLN A 136 -14.33 -5.87 -5.84
C GLN A 136 -13.89 -5.92 -7.33
N LYS A 137 -14.19 -4.90 -8.14
CA LYS A 137 -13.79 -4.90 -9.56
C LYS A 137 -12.28 -4.83 -9.73
N MET A 138 -11.56 -4.25 -8.77
CA MET A 138 -10.10 -4.23 -8.78
C MET A 138 -9.49 -5.64 -8.63
N TYR A 139 -10.27 -6.61 -8.13
CA TYR A 139 -9.89 -8.01 -8.06
C TYR A 139 -10.33 -8.78 -9.31
N THR A 140 -11.51 -8.48 -9.85
CA THR A 140 -12.15 -9.33 -10.87
C THR A 140 -11.96 -8.84 -12.29
N ALA A 141 -11.97 -7.53 -12.54
CA ALA A 141 -12.00 -6.96 -13.89
C ALA A 141 -10.65 -7.02 -14.63
N LEU A 142 -9.56 -7.34 -13.93
CA LEU A 142 -8.21 -7.44 -14.49
C LEU A 142 -7.95 -8.77 -15.22
N PHE A 143 -8.90 -9.69 -15.18
CA PHE A 143 -8.83 -10.98 -15.87
C PHE A 143 -9.72 -11.01 -17.11
N ARG A 144 -9.32 -11.84 -18.07
CA ARG A 144 -10.25 -12.38 -19.08
C ARG A 144 -11.00 -13.58 -18.48
N TRP A 145 -12.32 -13.53 -18.56
CA TRP A 145 -13.25 -14.54 -18.03
C TRP A 145 -13.84 -15.39 -19.14
#